data_AF-A0A810NKH2-F1
#
_entry.id   AF-A0A810NKH2-F1
#
_cell.length_a   1.000
_cell.length_b   1.000
_cell.length_c   1.000
_cell.angle_alpha   90.00
_cell.angle_beta   90.00
_cell.angle_gamma   90.00
#
_symmetry.space_group_name_H-M   'P 1'
#
loop_
_entity.id
_entity.type
_entity.pdbx_description
1 polymer ?
#
loop_
_entity_poly.entity_id
_entity_poly.type
_entity_poly.pdbx_seq_one_letter_code
_entity_poly.pdbx_strand_id
1 'polypeptide(L)'
;MAGYRRVLEARDPTVPADRLAELAVDDVRPVRIYVARHPRTEGATLARLMADEDELVRWNALLNPNTPAHALAELAADEEQKHGVKWSTSLHIIARHPNADPELRTHLLAAGWVCCTDR
;
A
#
# COMPACT_ATOMS: atom_id res chain seq x y z
N MET A 1 -11.71 -2.10 25.53
CA MET A 1 -11.30 -3.43 25.01
C MET A 1 -11.87 -3.78 23.63
N ALA A 2 -12.80 -3.01 23.04
CA ALA A 2 -13.41 -3.34 21.75
C ALA A 2 -12.42 -3.34 20.56
N GLY A 3 -11.44 -2.44 20.54
CA GLY A 3 -10.41 -2.39 19.49
C GLY A 3 -9.54 -3.64 19.41
N TYR A 4 -9.24 -4.28 20.54
CA TYR A 4 -8.36 -5.46 20.57
C TYR A 4 -9.00 -6.67 19.87
N ARG A 5 -10.31 -6.86 20.00
CA ARG A 5 -11.02 -7.95 19.31
C ARG A 5 -11.00 -7.78 17.80
N ARG A 6 -11.26 -6.56 17.30
CA ARG A 6 -11.22 -6.23 15.87
C ARG A 6 -9.82 -6.39 15.27
N VAL A 7 -8.78 -6.12 16.07
CA VAL A 7 -7.38 -6.39 15.70
C VAL A 7 -7.13 -7.89 15.51
N LEU A 8 -7.64 -8.73 16.43
CA LEU A 8 -7.50 -10.18 16.29
C LEU A 8 -8.27 -10.70 15.08
N GLU A 9 -9.46 -10.15 14.81
CA GLU A 9 -10.25 -10.45 13.62
C GLU A 9 -9.48 -10.11 12.34
N ALA A 10 -8.93 -8.89 12.21
CA ALA A 10 -8.13 -8.50 11.04
C ALA A 10 -6.84 -9.32 10.84
N ARG A 11 -6.40 -10.06 11.86
CA ARG A 11 -5.22 -10.96 11.79
C ARG A 11 -5.58 -12.39 11.41
N ASP A 12 -6.85 -12.76 11.49
CA ASP A 12 -7.28 -14.12 11.23
C ASP A 12 -7.30 -14.37 9.71
N PRO A 13 -6.50 -15.35 9.21
CA PRO A 13 -6.38 -15.63 7.78
C PRO A 13 -7.69 -16.10 7.13
N THR A 14 -8.68 -16.49 7.94
CA THR A 14 -9.97 -16.99 7.47
C THR A 14 -11.00 -15.89 7.22
N VAL A 15 -10.72 -14.65 7.64
CA VAL A 15 -11.65 -13.53 7.47
C VAL A 15 -11.93 -13.29 5.98
N PRO A 16 -13.21 -13.17 5.58
CA PRO A 16 -13.58 -12.91 4.20
C PRO A 16 -13.23 -11.47 3.79
N ALA A 17 -13.00 -11.27 2.49
CA ALA A 17 -12.63 -9.97 1.93
C ALA A 17 -13.66 -8.87 2.24
N ASP A 18 -14.95 -9.18 2.18
CA ASP A 18 -16.03 -8.23 2.51
C ASP A 18 -15.88 -7.68 3.94
N ARG A 19 -15.54 -8.56 4.90
CA ARG A 19 -15.34 -8.17 6.29
C ARG A 19 -14.07 -7.33 6.47
N LEU A 20 -13.02 -7.63 5.70
CA LEU A 20 -11.82 -6.79 5.67
C LEU A 20 -12.11 -5.40 5.10
N ALA A 21 -12.99 -5.29 4.10
CA ALA A 21 -13.43 -4.01 3.55
C ALA A 21 -14.17 -3.17 4.59
N GLU A 22 -15.01 -3.79 5.43
CA GLU A 22 -15.64 -3.11 6.57
C GLU A 22 -14.61 -2.66 7.62
N LEU A 23 -13.60 -3.49 7.93
CA LEU A 23 -12.55 -3.17 8.89
C LEU A 23 -11.53 -2.15 8.37
N ALA A 24 -11.48 -1.90 7.06
CA ALA A 24 -10.60 -0.91 6.45
C ALA A 24 -10.95 0.53 6.85
N VAL A 25 -12.16 0.77 7.37
CA VAL A 25 -12.65 2.10 7.76
C VAL A 25 -12.67 2.28 9.28
N ASP A 26 -12.10 1.31 10.00
CA ASP A 26 -12.11 1.27 11.46
C ASP A 26 -11.38 2.47 12.07
N ASP A 27 -11.93 2.99 13.17
CA ASP A 27 -11.35 4.10 13.92
C ASP A 27 -10.00 3.74 14.57
N VAL A 28 -9.78 2.44 14.83
CA VAL A 28 -8.57 1.94 15.46
C VAL A 28 -7.51 1.70 14.39
N ARG A 29 -6.51 2.59 14.33
CA ARG A 29 -5.34 2.47 13.44
C ARG A 29 -4.75 1.05 13.34
N PRO A 30 -4.48 0.32 14.45
CA PRO A 30 -4.02 -1.06 14.37
C PRO A 30 -4.88 -1.99 13.51
N VAL A 31 -6.22 -1.84 13.53
CA VAL A 31 -7.12 -2.65 12.71
C VAL A 31 -6.84 -2.39 11.22
N ARG A 32 -6.82 -1.11 10.81
CA ARG A 32 -6.54 -0.72 9.41
C ARG A 32 -5.16 -1.21 8.94
N ILE A 33 -4.14 -1.16 9.80
CA ILE A 33 -2.80 -1.72 9.50
C ILE A 33 -2.89 -3.22 9.22
N TYR A 34 -3.59 -4.01 10.05
CA TYR A 34 -3.70 -5.45 9.83
C TYR A 34 -4.50 -5.78 8.59
N VAL A 35 -5.56 -5.03 8.29
CA VAL A 35 -6.30 -5.14 7.03
C VAL A 35 -5.40 -4.87 5.83
N ALA A 36 -4.60 -3.79 5.86
CA ALA A 36 -3.67 -3.46 4.78
C ALA A 36 -2.64 -4.57 4.52
N ARG A 37 -2.19 -5.26 5.56
CA ARG A 37 -1.25 -6.39 5.46
C ARG A 37 -1.90 -7.72 5.06
N HIS A 38 -3.21 -7.82 5.12
CA HIS A 38 -3.88 -9.10 5.03
C HIS A 38 -3.85 -9.62 3.57
N PRO A 39 -3.47 -10.89 3.33
CA PRO A 39 -3.26 -11.44 1.99
C PRO A 39 -4.56 -11.63 1.20
N ARG A 40 -5.72 -11.56 1.87
CA ARG A 40 -7.05 -11.63 1.25
C ARG A 40 -7.70 -10.26 1.06
N THR A 41 -7.02 -9.18 1.41
CA THR A 41 -7.53 -7.84 1.16
C THR A 41 -7.53 -7.59 -0.34
N GLU A 42 -8.69 -7.23 -0.86
CA GLU A 42 -8.90 -6.98 -2.27
C GLU A 42 -8.32 -5.64 -2.70
N GLY A 43 -8.02 -5.53 -4.00
CA GLY A 43 -7.39 -4.35 -4.58
C GLY A 43 -8.19 -3.05 -4.35
N ALA A 44 -9.52 -3.10 -4.38
CA ALA A 44 -10.36 -1.93 -4.11
C ALA A 44 -10.20 -1.40 -2.66
N THR A 45 -10.14 -2.32 -1.69
CA THR A 45 -9.90 -1.99 -0.30
C THR A 45 -8.47 -1.48 -0.08
N LEU A 46 -7.48 -2.06 -0.75
CA LEU A 46 -6.09 -1.59 -0.71
C LEU A 46 -5.94 -0.20 -1.32
N ALA A 47 -6.58 0.07 -2.46
CA ALA A 47 -6.58 1.40 -3.09
C ALA A 47 -7.12 2.48 -2.13
N ARG A 48 -8.18 2.15 -1.37
CA ARG A 48 -8.65 3.04 -0.30
C ARG A 48 -7.61 3.25 0.79
N LEU A 49 -6.97 2.18 1.27
CA LEU A 49 -5.98 2.25 2.35
C LEU A 49 -4.68 2.97 1.93
N MET A 50 -4.38 3.03 0.63
CA MET A 50 -3.30 3.87 0.09
C MET A 50 -3.56 5.37 0.28
N ALA A 51 -4.82 5.78 0.42
CA ALA A 51 -5.23 7.15 0.71
C ALA A 51 -5.54 7.38 2.20
N ASP A 52 -5.21 6.42 3.09
CA ASP A 52 -5.43 6.58 4.54
C ASP A 52 -4.63 7.77 5.08
N GLU A 53 -5.14 8.41 6.13
CA GLU A 53 -4.45 9.52 6.80
C GLU A 53 -3.12 9.08 7.45
N ASP A 54 -3.05 7.83 7.93
CA ASP A 54 -1.93 7.30 8.67
C ASP A 54 -0.87 6.69 7.73
N GLU A 55 0.36 7.19 7.85
CA GLU A 55 1.50 6.76 7.02
C GLU A 55 1.79 5.27 7.12
N LEU A 56 1.61 4.65 8.30
CA LEU A 56 1.86 3.22 8.47
C LEU A 56 0.80 2.39 7.76
N VAL A 57 -0.45 2.86 7.73
CA VAL A 57 -1.52 2.19 6.97
C VAL A 57 -1.20 2.24 5.48
N ARG A 58 -0.87 3.42 4.94
CA ARG A 58 -0.45 3.60 3.54
C ARG A 58 0.74 2.71 3.19
N TRP A 59 1.75 2.68 4.05
CA TRP A 59 2.95 1.85 3.85
C TRP A 59 2.65 0.35 3.78
N ASN A 60 1.78 -0.15 4.66
CA ASN A 60 1.42 -1.56 4.65
C ASN A 60 0.54 -1.92 3.45
N ALA A 61 -0.29 -1.00 2.96
CA ALA A 61 -1.04 -1.19 1.73
C ALA A 61 -0.08 -1.25 0.54
N LEU A 62 0.91 -0.35 0.46
CA LEU A 62 1.91 -0.34 -0.61
C LEU A 62 2.72 -1.66 -0.68
N LEU A 63 3.03 -2.25 0.46
CA LEU A 63 3.75 -3.53 0.53
C LEU A 63 2.88 -4.76 0.21
N ASN A 64 1.56 -4.60 0.12
CA ASN A 64 0.67 -5.72 -0.14
C ASN A 64 0.71 -6.10 -1.63
N PRO A 65 1.06 -7.36 -1.98
CA PRO A 65 1.18 -7.78 -3.38
C PRO A 65 -0.13 -7.72 -4.17
N ASN A 66 -1.29 -7.58 -3.52
CA ASN A 66 -2.59 -7.42 -4.18
C ASN A 66 -2.93 -5.96 -4.52
N THR A 67 -2.06 -5.00 -4.16
CA THR A 67 -2.32 -3.59 -4.43
C THR A 67 -2.39 -3.36 -5.94
N PRO A 68 -3.43 -2.68 -6.44
CA PRO A 68 -3.68 -2.57 -7.86
C PRO A 68 -2.77 -1.52 -8.51
N ALA A 69 -2.47 -1.72 -9.79
CA ALA A 69 -1.57 -0.85 -10.55
C ALA A 69 -1.97 0.63 -10.54
N HIS A 70 -3.27 0.94 -10.64
CA HIS A 70 -3.76 2.33 -10.65
C HIS A 70 -3.43 3.06 -9.33
N ALA A 71 -3.60 2.41 -8.18
CA ALA A 71 -3.30 3.01 -6.88
C ALA A 71 -1.79 3.26 -6.70
N LEU A 72 -0.94 2.40 -7.28
CA LEU A 72 0.51 2.60 -7.30
C LEU A 72 0.89 3.82 -8.17
N ALA A 73 0.22 3.98 -9.33
CA ALA A 73 0.46 5.11 -10.22
C ALA A 73 0.03 6.45 -9.58
N GLU A 74 -1.11 6.46 -8.90
CA GLU A 74 -1.58 7.64 -8.15
C GLU A 74 -0.61 8.03 -7.04
N LEU A 75 -0.14 7.07 -6.23
CA LEU A 75 0.87 7.34 -5.21
C LEU A 75 2.18 7.84 -5.81
N ALA A 76 2.63 7.25 -6.93
CA ALA A 76 3.87 7.67 -7.58
C ALA A 76 3.81 9.15 -8.01
N ALA A 77 2.70 9.56 -8.64
CA ALA A 77 2.51 10.95 -9.05
C ALA A 77 2.48 11.92 -7.86
N ASP A 78 1.81 11.55 -6.76
CA ASP A 78 1.75 12.35 -5.53
C ASP A 78 3.13 12.46 -4.85
N GLU A 79 3.89 11.36 -4.80
CA GLU A 79 5.25 11.34 -4.24
C GLU A 79 6.24 12.17 -5.08
N GLU A 80 6.18 12.07 -6.41
CA GLU A 80 6.99 12.90 -7.32
C GLU A 80 6.69 14.39 -7.12
N GLN A 81 5.41 14.75 -6.98
CA GLN A 81 4.99 16.12 -6.71
C GLN A 81 5.49 16.65 -5.36
N LYS A 82 5.47 15.82 -4.31
CA LYS A 82 5.88 16.20 -2.95
C LYS A 82 7.40 16.27 -2.76
N HIS A 83 8.13 15.32 -3.32
CA HIS A 83 9.54 15.10 -3.01
C HIS A 83 10.52 15.61 -4.10
N GLY A 84 10.03 15.99 -5.29
CA GLY A 84 10.81 16.74 -6.27
C GLY A 84 11.89 15.95 -7.01
N VAL A 85 13.15 15.98 -6.55
CA VAL A 85 14.30 15.24 -7.15
C VAL A 85 15.06 14.43 -6.09
N LYS A 86 14.39 14.13 -4.97
CA LYS A 86 14.99 13.52 -3.79
C LYS A 86 14.57 12.06 -3.68
N TRP A 87 15.46 11.17 -3.24
CA TRP A 87 15.11 9.77 -3.05
C TRP A 87 13.86 9.57 -2.15
N SER A 88 12.84 8.89 -2.67
CA SER A 88 11.65 8.43 -1.92
C SER A 88 11.67 6.90 -1.83
N THR A 89 11.55 6.39 -0.61
CA THR A 89 11.47 4.94 -0.37
C THR A 89 10.19 4.36 -0.95
N SER A 90 9.09 5.14 -0.97
CA SER A 90 7.82 4.74 -1.57
C SER A 90 7.99 4.48 -3.07
N LEU A 91 8.62 5.40 -3.80
CA LEU A 91 8.90 5.24 -5.24
C LEU A 91 9.79 4.02 -5.53
N HIS A 92 10.80 3.77 -4.69
CA HIS A 92 11.63 2.56 -4.80
C HIS A 92 10.80 1.27 -4.66
N ILE A 93 9.84 1.23 -3.74
CA ILE A 93 8.96 0.07 -3.54
C ILE A 93 8.00 -0.08 -4.71
N ILE A 94 7.39 1.01 -5.19
CA ILE A 94 6.48 0.99 -6.35
C ILE A 94 7.20 0.38 -7.56
N ALA A 95 8.43 0.81 -7.85
CA ALA A 95 9.19 0.27 -8.98
C ALA A 95 9.41 -1.26 -8.89
N ARG A 96 9.52 -1.81 -7.67
CA ARG A 96 9.75 -3.24 -7.42
C ARG A 96 8.46 -4.03 -7.14
N HIS A 97 7.30 -3.37 -7.13
CA HIS A 97 6.04 -4.01 -6.80
C HIS A 97 5.61 -5.00 -7.91
N PRO A 98 5.07 -6.19 -7.57
CA PRO A 98 4.67 -7.20 -8.56
C PRO A 98 3.62 -6.69 -9.56
N ASN A 99 2.67 -5.88 -9.10
CA ASN A 99 1.59 -5.33 -9.93
C ASN A 99 1.87 -3.93 -10.49
N ALA A 100 3.10 -3.43 -10.41
CA ALA A 100 3.42 -2.14 -11.00
C ALA A 100 3.31 -2.22 -12.54
N ASP A 101 2.75 -1.17 -13.13
CA ASP A 101 2.76 -0.99 -14.58
C ASP A 101 4.21 -0.99 -15.10
N PRO A 102 4.56 -1.80 -16.11
CA PRO A 102 5.89 -1.80 -16.71
C PRO A 102 6.36 -0.40 -17.17
N GLU A 103 5.46 0.43 -17.72
CA GLU A 103 5.82 1.77 -18.18
C GLU A 103 6.21 2.67 -17.00
N LEU A 104 5.41 2.64 -15.92
CA LEU A 104 5.69 3.35 -14.68
C LEU A 104 7.02 2.88 -14.07
N ARG A 105 7.26 1.56 -14.04
CA ARG A 105 8.52 1.00 -13.55
C ARG A 105 9.72 1.56 -14.33
N THR A 106 9.65 1.55 -15.66
CA THR A 106 10.73 2.10 -16.50
C THR A 106 10.92 3.59 -16.28
N HIS A 107 9.83 4.36 -16.14
CA HIS A 107 9.88 5.78 -15.83
C HIS A 107 10.62 6.05 -14.51
N LEU A 108 10.23 5.37 -13.43
CA LEU A 108 10.83 5.56 -12.10
C LEU A 108 12.33 5.18 -12.07
N LEU A 109 12.71 4.15 -12.81
CA LEU A 109 14.12 3.75 -12.97
C LEU A 109 14.91 4.80 -13.77
N ALA A 110 14.34 5.30 -14.87
CA ALA A 110 14.99 6.29 -15.74
C ALA A 110 15.14 7.66 -15.07
N ALA A 111 14.18 8.05 -14.25
CA ALA A 111 14.19 9.33 -13.53
C ALA A 111 15.13 9.33 -12.30
N GLY A 112 15.82 8.22 -12.01
CA GLY A 112 16.86 8.15 -10.97
C GLY A 112 16.34 8.10 -9.54
N TRP A 113 15.04 7.88 -9.35
CA TRP A 113 14.39 7.73 -8.04
C TRP A 113 14.75 6.41 -7.34
N VAL A 114 15.20 5.43 -8.11
CA VAL A 114 15.61 4.11 -7.65
C VAL A 114 17.12 4.03 -7.79
N CYS A 115 17.83 3.72 -6.71
CA CYS A 115 19.26 3.44 -6.80
C CYS A 115 19.46 2.23 -7.73
N CYS A 116 19.99 2.47 -8.93
CA CYS A 116 20.48 1.42 -9.80
C CYS A 116 21.68 0.76 -9.12
N THR A 117 21.53 -0.48 -8.66
CA THR A 117 22.57 -1.51 -8.80
C THR A 117 21.93 -2.89 -8.65
N ASP A 118 21.40 -3.45 -9.73
CA ASP A 118 21.66 -4.87 -9.97
C ASP A 118 23.03 -4.91 -10.67
N ARG A 119 24.05 -5.29 -9.91
CA ARG A 119 25.36 -5.68 -10.42
C ARG A 119 25.41 -7.20 -10.43
#